data_AF-A0A522XS76-F1
#
_entry.id   AF-A0A522XS76-F1
#
_cell.length_a   1.000
_cell.length_b   1.000
_cell.length_c   1.000
_cell.angle_alpha   90.00
_cell.angle_beta   90.00
_cell.angle_gamma   90.00
#
_symmetry.space_group_name_H-M   'P 1'
#
loop_
_entity.id
_entity.type
_entity.pdbx_description
1 polymer ?
#
loop_
_entity_poly.entity_id
_entity_poly.type
_entity_poly.pdbx_seq_one_letter_code
_entity_poly.pdbx_strand_id
1 'polypeptide(L)' 'MSASTIKKAKKLVEEGNVIKIDDDLYQVRSSSDPTKSYMVTSDSCDCLGYKNFYKFHHGKGLKANCSHLEAVRIYIEPK' A
#
# COMPACT_ATOMS: atom_id res chain seq x y z
N MET A 1 -6.90 4.91 -11.50
CA MET A 1 -5.75 4.20 -10.92
C MET A 1 -4.79 3.78 -12.03
N SER A 2 -3.47 3.80 -11.81
CA SER A 2 -2.51 3.33 -12.82
C SER A 2 -2.46 1.81 -12.86
N ALA A 3 -2.50 1.22 -14.06
CA ALA A 3 -2.37 -0.23 -14.26
C ALA A 3 -1.09 -0.80 -13.61
N SER A 4 -0.01 -0.02 -13.59
CA SER A 4 1.26 -0.39 -12.97
C SER A 4 1.17 -0.51 -11.46
N THR A 5 0.37 0.33 -10.79
CA THR A 5 0.17 0.27 -9.33
C THR A 5 -0.56 -1.01 -8.93
N ILE A 6 -1.62 -1.34 -9.66
CA ILE A 6 -2.42 -2.55 -9.43
C ILE A 6 -1.58 -3.81 -9.69
N LYS A 7 -0.80 -3.83 -10.78
CA LYS A 7 0.11 -4.95 -11.10
C LYS A 7 1.11 -5.21 -9.96
N LYS A 8 1.73 -4.15 -9.42
CA LYS A 8 2.66 -4.27 -8.27
C LYS A 8 1.95 -4.76 -7.02
N ALA A 9 0.74 -4.27 -6.74
CA ALA A 9 -0.04 -4.67 -5.59
C ALA A 9 -0.40 -6.16 -5.61
N LYS A 10 -0.89 -6.67 -6.74
CA LYS A 10 -1.18 -8.11 -6.93
C LYS A 10 0.07 -8.96 -6.67
N LYS A 11 1.21 -8.57 -7.25
CA LYS A 11 2.48 -9.27 -7.05
C LYS A 11 2.89 -9.33 -5.57
N LEU A 12 2.70 -8.25 -4.81
CA LEU A 12 2.98 -8.24 -3.37
C LEU A 12 2.12 -9.27 -2.61
N VAL A 13 0.84 -9.42 -2.97
CA VAL A 13 -0.05 -10.42 -2.35
C VAL A 13 0.33 -11.83 -2.78
N GLU A 14 0.57 -12.06 -4.07
CA GLU A 14 0.94 -13.36 -4.65
C GLU A 14 2.25 -13.92 -4.06
N GLU A 15 3.22 -13.04 -3.79
CA GLU A 15 4.52 -13.41 -3.20
C GLU A 15 4.48 -13.49 -1.66
N GLY A 16 3.32 -13.33 -1.03
CA GLY A 16 3.19 -13.37 0.44
C GLY A 16 3.88 -12.21 1.15
N ASN A 17 4.03 -11.06 0.48
CA ASN A 17 4.68 -9.86 1.00
C ASN A 17 3.74 -8.93 1.78
N VAL A 18 2.55 -9.41 2.15
CA VAL A 18 1.56 -8.71 3.00
C VAL A 18 1.31 -9.57 4.24
N ILE A 19 1.54 -9.01 5.43
CA ILE A 19 1.38 -9.70 6.71
C ILE A 19 0.43 -8.88 7.58
N LYS A 20 -0.64 -9.49 8.09
CA LYS A 20 -1.51 -8.86 9.11
C LYS A 20 -0.76 -8.83 10.45
N ILE A 21 -0.67 -7.65 11.06
CA ILE A 21 -0.04 -7.41 12.36
C ILE A 21 -1.11 -7.27 13.45
N ASP A 22 -2.18 -6.53 13.17
CA ASP A 22 -3.31 -6.27 14.07
C ASP A 22 -4.62 -6.06 13.28
N ASP A 23 -5.74 -5.84 13.96
CA ASP A 23 -7.00 -5.42 13.35
C ASP A 23 -6.86 -4.04 12.68
N ASP A 24 -6.86 -4.07 11.34
CA ASP A 24 -6.57 -2.95 10.43
C ASP A 24 -5.10 -2.46 10.38
N LEU A 25 -4.14 -3.28 10.83
CA LEU A 25 -2.71 -2.99 10.68
C LEU A 25 -1.98 -4.09 9.94
N TYR A 26 -1.29 -3.71 8.87
CA TYR A 26 -0.55 -4.61 7.99
C TYR A 26 0.88 -4.14 7.80
N GLN A 27 1.80 -5.08 7.70
CA GLN A 27 3.14 -4.83 7.21
C GLN A 27 3.23 -5.30 5.74
N VAL A 28 3.69 -4.41 4.87
CA VAL A 28 3.86 -4.71 3.44
C VAL A 28 5.31 -4.45 3.03
N ARG A 29 5.96 -5.44 2.41
CA ARG A 29 7.33 -5.28 1.89
C ARG A 29 7.35 -4.32 0.71
N SER A 30 8.42 -3.55 0.60
CA SER A 30 8.63 -2.63 -0.52
C SER A 30 8.81 -3.39 -1.83
N SER A 31 8.08 -2.97 -2.89
CA SER A 31 8.19 -3.56 -4.23
C SER A 31 9.53 -3.30 -4.93
N SER A 32 10.37 -2.42 -4.38
CA SER A 32 11.60 -1.94 -5.01
C SER A 32 12.84 -2.12 -4.15
N ASP A 33 12.67 -2.44 -2.86
CA ASP A 33 13.78 -2.67 -1.94
C ASP A 33 13.35 -3.74 -0.92
N PRO A 34 13.76 -5.00 -1.08
CA PRO A 34 13.28 -6.09 -0.23
C PRO A 34 13.69 -5.97 1.24
N THR A 35 14.65 -5.09 1.57
CA THR A 35 15.08 -4.82 2.95
C THR A 35 14.13 -3.90 3.71
N LYS A 36 13.19 -3.25 3.00
CA LYS A 36 12.24 -2.30 3.59
C LYS A 36 10.83 -2.89 3.63
N SER A 37 10.12 -2.56 4.70
CA SER A 37 8.69 -2.80 4.86
C SER A 37 8.02 -1.54 5.39
N TYR A 38 6.73 -1.39 5.09
CA TYR A 38 5.93 -0.25 5.53
C TYR A 38 4.73 -0.74 6.32
N MET A 39 4.34 0.05 7.32
CA MET A 39 3.05 -0.11 7.98
C MET A 39 1.95 0.50 7.12
N VAL A 40 0.84 -0.21 7.04
CA VAL A 40 -0.30 0.10 6.16
C VAL A 40 -1.59 -0.19 6.91
N THR A 41 -2.51 0.75 6.90
CA THR A 41 -3.90 0.56 7.34
C THR A 41 -4.82 0.53 6.12
N SER A 42 -6.13 0.36 6.32
CA SER A 42 -7.13 0.45 5.24
C SER A 42 -7.06 1.77 4.45
N ASP A 43 -6.59 2.85 5.06
CA ASP A 43 -6.62 4.21 4.51
C ASP A 43 -5.27 4.95 4.48
N SER A 44 -4.24 4.42 5.14
CA SER A 44 -2.93 5.08 5.27
C SER A 44 -1.74 4.16 4.96
N CYS A 45 -0.62 4.77 4.58
CA CYS A 45 0.62 4.04 4.34
C CYS A 45 1.83 4.89 4.70
N ASP A 46 2.82 4.27 5.34
CA ASP A 46 4.04 4.94 5.77
C ASP A 46 5.10 5.14 4.69
N CYS A 47 4.85 4.68 3.46
CA CYS A 47 5.78 4.84 2.36
C CYS A 47 5.95 6.30 1.93
N LEU A 48 7.14 6.62 1.39
CA LEU A 48 7.45 7.97 0.92
C LEU A 48 6.49 8.45 -0.17
N GLY A 49 6.00 7.55 -1.04
CA GLY A 49 5.03 7.90 -2.08
C GLY A 49 3.72 8.45 -1.51
N TYR A 50 3.20 7.83 -0.46
CA TYR A 50 1.98 8.27 0.22
C TYR A 50 2.21 9.61 0.95
N LYS A 51 3.30 9.71 1.72
CA LYS A 51 3.68 10.94 2.45
C LYS A 51 3.89 12.13 1.52
N ASN A 52 4.61 11.92 0.41
CA ASN A 52 4.86 12.97 -0.57
C ASN A 52 3.59 13.38 -1.31
N PHE A 53 2.67 12.45 -1.60
CA PHE A 53 1.40 12.80 -2.24
C PHE A 53 0.66 13.86 -1.43
N TYR A 54 0.45 13.65 -0.13
CA TYR A 54 -0.23 14.65 0.68
C TYR A 54 0.58 15.93 0.81
N LYS A 55 1.91 15.86 0.92
CA LYS A 55 2.75 17.07 0.90
C LYS A 55 2.49 17.98 -0.31
N PHE A 56 2.23 17.41 -1.50
CA PHE A 56 2.02 18.18 -2.73
C PHE A 56 0.55 18.38 -3.14
N HIS A 57 -0.38 17.60 -2.56
CA HIS A 57 -1.80 17.59 -2.92
C HIS A 57 -2.75 17.86 -1.73
N HIS A 58 -2.22 18.24 -0.56
CA HIS A 58 -3.02 18.62 0.61
C HIS A 58 -4.06 19.69 0.25
N GLY A 59 -5.29 19.51 0.75
CA GLY A 59 -6.40 20.47 0.54
C GLY A 59 -7.13 20.36 -0.81
N LYS A 60 -6.76 19.43 -1.71
CA LYS A 60 -7.40 19.26 -3.02
C LYS A 60 -8.52 18.19 -3.05
N GLY A 61 -8.86 17.59 -1.90
CA GLY A 61 -9.83 16.50 -1.81
C GLY A 61 -9.38 15.19 -2.49
N LEU A 62 -8.13 15.11 -2.95
CA LEU A 62 -7.56 13.93 -3.59
C LEU A 62 -7.05 12.96 -2.52
N LYS A 63 -7.37 11.67 -2.68
CA LYS A 63 -6.83 10.60 -1.82
C LYS A 63 -5.57 10.01 -2.45
N ALA A 64 -4.52 9.88 -1.65
CA ALA A 64 -3.31 9.20 -2.10
C ALA A 64 -3.59 7.73 -2.39
N ASN A 65 -2.85 7.18 -3.35
CA ASN A 65 -2.81 5.74 -3.55
C ASN A 65 -1.38 5.27 -3.85
N CYS A 66 -1.02 4.09 -3.35
CA CYS A 66 0.24 3.42 -3.59
C CYS A 66 0.03 1.91 -3.70
N SER A 67 1.02 1.18 -4.22
CA SER A 67 0.92 -0.27 -4.37
C SER A 67 0.72 -1.00 -3.04
N HIS A 68 1.17 -0.44 -1.91
CA HIS A 68 1.00 -1.06 -0.60
C HIS A 68 -0.45 -0.98 -0.09
N LEU A 69 -1.12 0.16 -0.29
CA LEU A 69 -2.55 0.31 0.03
C LEU A 69 -3.41 -0.62 -0.80
N GLU A 70 -3.15 -0.68 -2.11
CA GLU A 70 -3.87 -1.60 -2.99
C GLU A 70 -3.57 -3.06 -2.62
N ALA A 71 -2.36 -3.39 -2.18
CA ALA A 71 -2.02 -4.75 -1.75
C ALA A 71 -2.83 -5.16 -0.52
N VAL A 72 -3.00 -4.26 0.46
CA VAL A 72 -3.87 -4.52 1.63
C VAL A 72 -5.32 -4.70 1.19
N ARG A 73 -5.84 -3.85 0.31
CA ARG A 73 -7.22 -3.99 -0.21
C ARG A 73 -7.46 -5.34 -0.86
N ILE A 74 -6.55 -5.78 -1.73
CA ILE A 74 -6.63 -7.09 -2.39
C ILE A 74 -6.47 -8.22 -1.37
N TYR A 75 -5.62 -8.05 -0.36
CA TYR A 75 -5.39 -9.05 0.69
C TYR A 75 -6.62 -9.28 1.56
N ILE A 76 -7.42 -8.24 1.83
CA ILE A 76 -8.65 -8.33 2.63
C ILE A 76 -9.90 -8.65 1.82
N GLU A 77 -9.85 -8.57 0.48
CA GLU A 77 -10.99 -8.92 -0.37
C GLU A 77 -11.38 -10.39 -0.14
N PRO A 78 -12.66 -10.69 0.16
CA PRO A 78 -13.14 -12.06 0.26
C PRO A 78 -12.97 -12.74 -1.11
N LYS A 79 -12.34 -13.92 -1.10
CA LYS A 79 -12.12 -14.75 -2.30
C LYS A 79 -13.39 -15.49 -2.72
#